data_AF-A0A8H4XSU6-F1
#
_entry.id   AF-A0A8H4XSU6-F1
#
_cell.length_a   1.000
_cell.length_b   1.000
_cell.length_c   1.000
_cell.angle_alpha   90.00
_cell.angle_beta   90.00
_cell.angle_gamma   90.00
#
_symmetry.space_group_name_H-M   'P 1'
#
loop_
_entity.id
_entity.type
_entity.pdbx_description
1 polymer ?
#
loop_
_entity_poly.entity_id
_entity_poly.type
_entity_poly.pdbx_seq_one_letter_code
_entity_poly.pdbx_strand_id
1 'polypeptide(L)'
;MADIRLESSEIVRANNNAEPHALVLSDHQPYLDGKESLRQPYDPNSFLAESVERSTDPVIRVAFILPVLSGYVARSDFVQRRLTGSEAAQTVRGFLHPLQQISAPAHDEQRLDALLESSIAGVLLRNGVKNFDLLQDELSNRLTFPWLVEKPIARKRLVWVGGRYAVSESENAWDAAFALGISLIIVDDHGHWLEDDSGPYAYFREQFVAMDITGDDGFVDRLLTTVRKLQETKKIDGIMATTDARLAKVAKVSEILGLPTSPVLAYEQSTNKAK
;
A
#
# COMPACT_ATOMS: atom_id res chain seq x y z
N MET A 1 -15.51 -36.94 -0.79
CA MET A 1 -15.15 -37.14 0.63
C MET A 1 -13.66 -37.42 0.62
N ALA A 2 -12.83 -36.47 1.03
CA ALA A 2 -11.38 -36.58 0.90
C ALA A 2 -10.78 -36.91 2.27
N ASP A 3 -10.17 -38.09 2.39
CA ASP A 3 -9.43 -38.49 3.59
C ASP A 3 -8.11 -37.72 3.67
N ILE A 4 -7.92 -36.97 4.75
CA ILE A 4 -6.63 -36.35 5.08
C ILE A 4 -5.83 -37.37 5.89
N ARG A 5 -4.79 -37.93 5.27
CA ARG A 5 -3.96 -38.99 5.85
C ARG A 5 -2.54 -38.47 6.10
N LEU A 6 -2.14 -38.44 7.37
CA LEU A 6 -0.78 -38.10 7.80
C LEU A 6 0.07 -39.38 7.88
N GLU A 7 1.08 -39.54 7.03
CA GLU A 7 2.06 -40.63 7.14
C GLU A 7 3.51 -40.15 7.00
N SER A 8 4.40 -40.78 7.76
CA SER A 8 5.82 -40.46 7.95
C SER A 8 6.72 -41.20 6.94
N SER A 9 7.89 -40.63 6.63
CA SER A 9 8.71 -41.03 5.48
C SER A 9 10.04 -41.71 5.81
N GLU A 10 10.39 -42.74 5.02
CA GLU A 10 11.73 -43.32 4.81
C GLU A 10 11.80 -43.99 3.40
N ILE A 11 12.93 -44.09 2.67
CA ILE A 11 14.18 -43.28 2.64
C ILE A 11 14.93 -43.56 1.29
N VAL A 12 15.47 -42.53 0.59
CA VAL A 12 16.65 -42.62 -0.35
C VAL A 12 16.40 -43.40 -1.71
N ARG A 13 16.83 -43.01 -2.93
CA ARG A 13 18.00 -42.28 -3.50
C ARG A 13 17.64 -41.32 -4.64
N ALA A 14 18.50 -40.32 -4.86
CA ALA A 14 18.56 -39.52 -6.09
C ALA A 14 19.40 -40.22 -7.18
N ASN A 15 19.25 -39.78 -8.44
CA ASN A 15 20.32 -39.90 -9.43
C ASN A 15 20.32 -38.67 -10.35
N ASN A 16 21.53 -38.17 -10.65
CA ASN A 16 21.73 -36.96 -11.43
C ASN A 16 21.57 -37.20 -12.93
N ASN A 17 21.23 -36.15 -13.67
CA ASN A 17 22.04 -35.70 -14.79
C ASN A 17 21.75 -34.22 -15.10
N ALA A 18 22.79 -33.41 -15.08
CA ALA A 18 22.77 -32.04 -15.58
C ALA A 18 23.27 -32.02 -17.03
N GLU A 19 22.90 -30.99 -17.79
CA GLU A 19 23.75 -30.15 -18.63
C GLU A 19 22.86 -29.02 -19.22
N PRO A 20 23.42 -27.89 -19.69
CA PRO A 20 22.76 -26.57 -19.54
C PRO A 20 22.17 -26.01 -20.84
N HIS A 21 21.50 -24.85 -20.76
CA HIS A 21 21.84 -23.65 -21.57
C HIS A 21 20.88 -22.46 -21.31
N ALA A 22 21.30 -21.28 -21.79
CA ALA A 22 20.58 -20.00 -21.87
C ALA A 22 20.31 -19.24 -20.55
N LEU A 23 21.14 -18.22 -20.31
CA LEU A 23 20.79 -17.04 -19.52
C LEU A 23 19.60 -16.32 -20.19
N VAL A 24 18.39 -16.56 -19.70
CA VAL A 24 17.26 -15.67 -19.95
C VAL A 24 17.37 -14.52 -18.96
N LEU A 25 17.46 -13.30 -19.47
CA LEU A 25 17.32 -12.08 -18.68
C LEU A 25 15.95 -12.13 -17.99
N SER A 26 15.96 -12.23 -16.66
CA SER A 26 14.75 -12.49 -15.88
C SER A 26 13.66 -11.46 -16.19
N ASP A 27 12.49 -11.95 -16.60
CA ASP A 27 11.31 -11.13 -16.80
C ASP A 27 11.06 -10.26 -15.56
N HIS A 28 10.90 -8.95 -15.76
CA HIS A 28 10.23 -8.11 -14.78
C HIS A 28 8.75 -8.54 -14.74
N GLN A 29 8.50 -9.55 -13.92
CA GLN A 29 7.19 -10.16 -13.72
C GLN A 29 6.19 -9.04 -13.34
N PRO A 30 5.19 -8.74 -14.19
CA PRO A 30 4.41 -7.53 -14.05
C PRO A 30 3.55 -7.58 -12.77
N TYR A 31 3.84 -6.68 -11.84
CA TYR A 31 3.06 -6.43 -10.63
C TYR A 31 1.74 -5.71 -11.00
N LEU A 32 0.88 -6.38 -11.78
CA LEU A 32 -0.33 -5.83 -12.38
C LEU A 32 -1.60 -6.66 -12.13
N ASP A 33 -1.48 -7.86 -11.55
CA ASP A 33 -2.62 -8.74 -11.24
C ASP A 33 -3.28 -8.33 -9.90
N GLY A 34 -4.16 -7.32 -9.95
CA GLY A 34 -5.02 -6.92 -8.81
C GLY A 34 -4.88 -5.49 -8.27
N LYS A 35 -4.74 -4.46 -9.11
CA LYS A 35 -4.55 -3.07 -8.62
C LYS A 35 -5.79 -2.41 -7.99
N GLU A 36 -7.01 -2.77 -8.41
CA GLU A 36 -8.23 -2.46 -7.65
C GLU A 36 -8.24 -3.17 -6.26
N SER A 37 -7.58 -4.33 -6.17
CA SER A 37 -7.54 -5.18 -4.96
C SER A 37 -6.61 -4.69 -3.85
N LEU A 38 -5.90 -3.55 -4.02
CA LEU A 38 -5.17 -2.92 -2.93
C LEU A 38 -6.05 -2.01 -2.05
N ARG A 39 -7.24 -1.62 -2.55
CA ARG A 39 -8.16 -0.70 -1.86
C ARG A 39 -9.46 -1.35 -1.40
N GLN A 40 -9.81 -2.51 -1.92
CA GLN A 40 -10.77 -3.42 -1.31
C GLN A 40 -10.03 -4.45 -0.45
N PRO A 41 -10.54 -4.81 0.74
CA PRO A 41 -9.93 -5.87 1.55
C PRO A 41 -10.02 -7.19 0.77
N TYR A 42 -8.96 -7.99 0.79
CA TYR A 42 -9.11 -9.39 0.43
C TYR A 42 -9.83 -10.10 1.58
N ASP A 43 -10.80 -10.95 1.27
CA ASP A 43 -11.40 -11.86 2.26
C ASP A 43 -10.47 -13.07 2.48
N PRO A 44 -10.21 -13.47 3.74
CA PRO A 44 -9.39 -14.65 4.06
C PRO A 44 -9.85 -15.94 3.37
N ASN A 45 -11.16 -16.15 3.23
CA ASN A 45 -11.72 -17.37 2.61
C ASN A 45 -11.49 -17.39 1.10
N SER A 46 -11.69 -16.23 0.44
CA SER A 46 -11.41 -16.00 -0.97
C SER A 46 -9.92 -16.19 -1.28
N PHE A 47 -9.04 -15.70 -0.40
CA PHE A 47 -7.59 -15.95 -0.52
C PHE A 47 -7.23 -17.44 -0.39
N LEU A 48 -7.89 -18.18 0.51
CA LEU A 48 -7.69 -19.62 0.63
C LEU A 48 -8.17 -20.37 -0.62
N ALA A 49 -9.36 -20.04 -1.13
CA ALA A 49 -9.91 -20.62 -2.35
C ALA A 49 -9.00 -20.37 -3.56
N GLU A 50 -8.57 -19.12 -3.80
CA GLU A 50 -7.63 -18.79 -4.86
C GLU A 50 -6.27 -19.48 -4.69
N SER A 51 -5.79 -19.65 -3.46
CA SER A 51 -4.54 -20.39 -3.20
C SER A 51 -4.66 -21.86 -3.59
N VAL A 52 -5.86 -22.45 -3.48
CA VAL A 52 -6.15 -23.80 -3.96
C VAL A 52 -6.26 -23.83 -5.49
N GLU A 53 -7.01 -22.92 -6.09
CA GLU A 53 -7.24 -22.86 -7.54
C GLU A 53 -5.97 -22.54 -8.35
N ARG A 54 -5.08 -21.68 -7.83
CA ARG A 54 -3.83 -21.29 -8.50
C ARG A 54 -2.71 -22.34 -8.35
N SER A 55 -2.83 -23.31 -7.44
CA SER A 55 -1.76 -24.28 -7.21
C SER A 55 -1.81 -25.46 -8.18
N THR A 56 -0.66 -25.78 -8.76
CA THR A 56 -0.43 -27.04 -9.49
C THR A 56 0.29 -28.08 -8.63
N ASP A 57 0.78 -27.71 -7.44
CA ASP A 57 1.45 -28.62 -6.51
C ASP A 57 0.41 -29.44 -5.71
N PRO A 58 0.66 -30.73 -5.46
CA PRO A 58 -0.23 -31.61 -4.70
C PRO A 58 -0.29 -31.29 -3.20
N VAL A 59 0.61 -30.44 -2.69
CA VAL A 59 0.65 -29.99 -1.29
C VAL A 59 0.85 -28.49 -1.26
N ILE A 60 -0.22 -27.77 -0.96
CA ILE A 60 -0.27 -26.32 -0.86
C ILE A 60 0.07 -25.90 0.57
N ARG A 61 0.88 -24.86 0.73
CA ARG A 61 1.21 -24.30 2.04
C ARG A 61 0.77 -22.85 2.09
N VAL A 62 -0.25 -22.60 2.92
CA VAL A 62 -0.79 -21.26 3.17
C VAL A 62 -0.60 -20.96 4.65
N ALA A 63 -0.03 -19.80 4.96
CA ALA A 63 0.07 -19.27 6.31
C ALA A 63 -0.88 -18.08 6.46
N PHE A 64 -1.55 -18.00 7.62
CA PHE A 64 -2.35 -16.85 8.03
C PHE A 64 -1.64 -16.14 9.17
N ILE A 65 -1.48 -14.82 9.06
CA ILE A 65 -0.81 -14.00 10.06
C ILE A 65 -1.88 -13.47 11.02
N LEU A 66 -1.72 -13.80 12.30
CA LEU A 66 -2.61 -13.38 13.37
C LEU A 66 -2.00 -12.22 14.17
N PRO A 67 -2.81 -11.25 14.62
CA PRO A 67 -2.35 -10.17 15.49
C PRO A 67 -2.21 -10.70 16.92
N VAL A 68 -1.06 -10.47 17.56
CA VAL A 68 -0.83 -10.80 18.98
C VAL A 68 -1.26 -9.69 19.94
N LEU A 69 -1.63 -8.52 19.41
CA LEU A 69 -2.09 -7.35 20.16
C LEU A 69 -3.28 -6.71 19.43
N SER A 70 -4.21 -6.14 20.21
CA SER A 70 -5.31 -5.32 19.70
C SER A 70 -4.87 -3.87 19.56
N GLY A 71 -5.44 -3.13 18.60
CA GLY A 71 -5.10 -1.71 18.38
C GLY A 71 -5.60 -1.16 17.06
N TYR A 72 -5.19 0.06 16.71
CA TYR A 72 -5.49 0.71 15.44
C TYR A 72 -4.33 0.52 14.45
N VAL A 73 -4.66 0.11 13.23
CA VAL A 73 -3.71 -0.14 12.14
C VAL A 73 -3.11 1.18 11.66
N ALA A 74 -1.80 1.35 11.87
CA ALA A 74 -1.06 2.53 11.44
C ALA A 74 -0.90 2.61 9.92
N ARG A 75 -0.81 1.45 9.25
CA ARG A 75 -0.71 1.33 7.79
C ARG A 75 -1.21 -0.04 7.33
N SER A 76 -2.15 -0.12 6.39
CA SER A 76 -2.84 -1.38 6.06
C SER A 76 -2.10 -2.32 5.08
N ASP A 77 -1.29 -1.79 4.15
CA ASP A 77 -0.56 -2.58 3.14
C ASP A 77 0.79 -3.15 3.65
N PHE A 78 1.03 -3.10 4.97
CA PHE A 78 2.37 -3.22 5.51
C PHE A 78 2.99 -4.61 5.33
N VAL A 79 2.19 -5.68 5.45
CA VAL A 79 2.68 -7.06 5.28
C VAL A 79 3.14 -7.28 3.83
N GLN A 80 2.30 -6.88 2.86
CA GLN A 80 2.60 -6.96 1.42
C GLN A 80 3.89 -6.20 1.08
N ARG A 81 4.04 -4.97 1.59
CA ARG A 81 5.23 -4.14 1.37
C ARG A 81 6.49 -4.75 2.00
N ARG A 82 6.39 -5.33 3.21
CA ARG A 82 7.55 -5.89 3.92
C ARG A 82 7.99 -7.25 3.38
N LEU A 83 7.06 -8.08 2.92
CA LEU A 83 7.34 -9.35 2.25
C LEU A 83 7.56 -9.22 0.73
N THR A 84 7.66 -7.99 0.19
CA THR A 84 8.12 -7.79 -1.19
C THR A 84 9.55 -8.33 -1.34
N GLY A 85 9.78 -9.14 -2.38
CA GLY A 85 11.06 -9.84 -2.56
C GLY A 85 11.34 -10.89 -1.47
N SER A 86 10.31 -11.52 -0.90
CA SER A 86 10.43 -12.67 -0.01
C SER A 86 10.80 -13.94 -0.79
N GLU A 87 11.74 -14.71 -0.24
CA GLU A 87 12.13 -16.02 -0.77
C GLU A 87 11.14 -17.11 -0.35
N ALA A 88 10.48 -16.98 0.81
CA ALA A 88 9.45 -17.91 1.24
C ALA A 88 8.10 -17.71 0.52
N ALA A 89 7.69 -16.45 0.30
CA ALA A 89 6.36 -16.11 -0.18
C ALA A 89 6.27 -16.00 -1.71
N GLN A 90 5.29 -16.68 -2.29
CA GLN A 90 4.86 -16.52 -3.69
C GLN A 90 3.85 -15.38 -3.81
N THR A 91 2.81 -15.43 -2.98
CA THR A 91 1.71 -14.46 -2.97
C THR A 91 1.45 -14.00 -1.55
N VAL A 92 1.29 -12.69 -1.37
CA VAL A 92 0.89 -12.08 -0.10
C VAL A 92 -0.37 -11.26 -0.33
N ARG A 93 -1.35 -11.40 0.56
CA ARG A 93 -2.57 -10.57 0.60
C ARG A 93 -2.76 -10.06 2.01
N GLY A 94 -3.06 -8.77 2.15
CA GLY A 94 -3.47 -8.18 3.43
C GLY A 94 -4.98 -8.04 3.46
N PHE A 95 -5.56 -8.24 4.64
CA PHE A 95 -7.01 -8.21 4.86
C PHE A 95 -7.45 -6.95 5.63
N LEU A 96 -6.49 -6.08 5.96
CA LEU A 96 -6.70 -4.86 6.74
C LEU A 96 -7.22 -3.69 5.89
N HIS A 97 -8.15 -2.92 6.46
CA HIS A 97 -8.50 -1.60 5.98
C HIS A 97 -7.63 -0.49 6.62
N PRO A 98 -7.43 0.66 5.95
CA PRO A 98 -6.79 1.82 6.56
C PRO A 98 -7.56 2.31 7.79
N LEU A 99 -6.85 2.63 8.88
CA LEU A 99 -7.39 3.14 10.15
C LEU A 99 -8.28 2.15 10.93
N GLN A 100 -8.38 0.89 10.49
CA GLN A 100 -9.17 -0.15 11.17
C GLN A 100 -8.66 -0.40 12.60
N GLN A 101 -9.60 -0.62 13.52
CA GLN A 101 -9.29 -1.25 14.81
C GLN A 101 -9.36 -2.77 14.65
N ILE A 102 -8.34 -3.47 15.13
CA ILE A 102 -8.31 -4.93 15.19
C ILE A 102 -8.23 -5.42 16.63
N SER A 103 -8.68 -6.66 16.82
CA SER A 103 -8.55 -7.41 18.07
C SER A 103 -7.64 -8.61 17.86
N ALA A 104 -6.78 -8.91 18.83
CA ALA A 104 -6.15 -10.22 18.92
C ALA A 104 -7.22 -11.31 19.16
N PRO A 105 -7.11 -12.50 18.53
CA PRO A 105 -7.95 -13.64 18.89
C PRO A 105 -7.66 -14.08 20.33
N ALA A 106 -8.60 -14.81 20.94
CA ALA A 106 -8.37 -15.41 22.26
C ALA A 106 -7.21 -16.42 22.21
N HIS A 107 -6.43 -16.51 23.28
CA HIS A 107 -5.25 -17.40 23.34
C HIS A 107 -5.58 -18.89 23.19
N ASP A 108 -6.81 -19.28 23.50
CA ASP A 108 -7.37 -20.62 23.42
C ASP A 108 -8.31 -20.81 22.22
N GLU A 109 -8.40 -19.84 21.29
CA GLU A 109 -9.21 -19.97 20.09
C GLU A 109 -8.65 -21.04 19.15
N GLN A 110 -9.53 -21.96 18.74
CA GLN A 110 -9.22 -23.11 17.88
C GLN A 110 -10.16 -23.19 16.66
N ARG A 111 -11.21 -22.37 16.62
CA ARG A 111 -12.12 -22.27 15.49
C ARG A 111 -11.42 -21.64 14.30
N LEU A 112 -11.24 -22.43 13.23
CA LEU A 112 -10.58 -21.97 12.02
C LEU A 112 -11.26 -20.72 11.42
N ASP A 113 -12.59 -20.65 11.44
CA ASP A 113 -13.35 -19.49 10.96
C ASP A 113 -13.05 -18.23 11.78
N ALA A 114 -13.04 -18.31 13.12
CA ALA A 114 -12.69 -17.18 13.98
C ALA A 114 -11.22 -16.74 13.82
N LEU A 115 -10.31 -17.68 13.61
CA LEU A 115 -8.90 -17.39 13.32
C LEU A 115 -8.71 -16.73 11.95
N LEU A 116 -9.43 -17.18 10.92
CA LEU A 116 -9.42 -16.57 9.59
C LEU A 116 -9.98 -15.14 9.64
N GLU A 117 -11.14 -14.93 10.28
CA GLU A 117 -11.72 -13.60 10.52
C GLU A 117 -10.79 -12.65 11.30
N SER A 118 -9.98 -13.19 12.21
CA SER A 118 -8.99 -12.43 12.99
C SER A 118 -7.67 -12.20 12.25
N SER A 119 -7.46 -12.82 11.08
CA SER A 119 -6.17 -12.73 10.37
C SER A 119 -5.98 -11.37 9.69
N ILE A 120 -4.75 -10.85 9.72
CA ILE A 120 -4.40 -9.57 9.11
C ILE A 120 -3.87 -9.71 7.69
N ALA A 121 -3.36 -10.90 7.35
CA ALA A 121 -2.81 -11.22 6.05
C ALA A 121 -2.70 -12.74 5.83
N GLY A 122 -2.68 -13.14 4.57
CA GLY A 122 -2.41 -14.49 4.11
C GLY A 122 -1.17 -14.54 3.22
N VAL A 123 -0.43 -15.64 3.31
CA VAL A 123 0.81 -15.90 2.56
C VAL A 123 0.74 -17.29 1.94
N LEU A 124 0.82 -17.36 0.61
CA LEU A 124 1.04 -18.60 -0.13
C LEU A 124 2.56 -18.76 -0.27
N LEU A 125 3.09 -19.90 0.19
CA LEU A 125 4.52 -20.21 0.09
C LEU A 125 4.89 -20.62 -1.34
N ARG A 126 6.14 -20.36 -1.75
CA ARG A 126 6.66 -20.80 -3.06
C ARG A 126 6.78 -22.33 -3.13
N ASN A 127 6.56 -22.87 -4.33
CA ASN A 127 6.85 -24.26 -4.66
C ASN A 127 8.28 -24.63 -4.24
N GLY A 128 8.45 -25.80 -3.64
CA GLY A 128 9.73 -26.26 -3.09
C GLY A 128 10.02 -25.85 -1.64
N VAL A 129 9.34 -24.83 -1.08
CA VAL A 129 9.42 -24.51 0.35
C VAL A 129 8.63 -25.56 1.14
N LYS A 130 9.30 -26.33 2.00
CA LYS A 130 8.73 -27.54 2.64
C LYS A 130 8.12 -27.30 4.03
N ASN A 131 8.61 -26.30 4.74
CA ASN A 131 8.30 -25.91 6.11
C ASN A 131 8.00 -24.40 6.19
N PHE A 132 7.57 -23.91 7.34
CA PHE A 132 7.27 -22.48 7.54
C PHE A 132 8.46 -21.69 8.12
N ASP A 133 9.56 -22.37 8.46
CA ASP A 133 10.72 -21.81 9.16
C ASP A 133 11.31 -20.58 8.43
N LEU A 134 11.52 -20.66 7.12
CA LEU A 134 12.02 -19.53 6.31
C LEU A 134 11.05 -18.34 6.34
N LEU A 135 9.73 -18.59 6.30
CA LEU A 135 8.72 -17.53 6.43
C LEU A 135 8.74 -16.93 7.84
N GLN A 136 8.91 -17.75 8.88
CA GLN A 136 8.98 -17.29 10.27
C GLN A 136 10.22 -16.41 10.52
N ASP A 137 11.37 -16.76 9.94
CA ASP A 137 12.58 -15.93 9.97
C ASP A 137 12.35 -14.61 9.21
N GLU A 138 11.75 -14.65 8.02
CA GLU A 138 11.44 -13.44 7.25
C GLU A 138 10.42 -12.54 7.97
N LEU A 139 9.39 -13.09 8.61
CA LEU A 139 8.44 -12.32 9.41
C LEU A 139 9.12 -11.66 10.62
N SER A 140 9.92 -12.42 11.36
CA SER A 140 10.70 -11.94 12.52
C SER A 140 11.60 -10.76 12.15
N ASN A 141 12.26 -10.84 10.98
CA ASN A 141 13.19 -9.82 10.50
C ASN A 141 12.52 -8.62 9.80
N ARG A 142 11.40 -8.83 9.09
CA ARG A 142 10.78 -7.80 8.23
C ARG A 142 9.64 -7.04 8.91
N LEU A 143 9.00 -7.61 9.95
CA LEU A 143 7.86 -7.00 10.68
C LEU A 143 8.21 -6.39 12.05
N THR A 144 9.50 -6.20 12.35
CA THR A 144 10.03 -5.69 13.63
C THR A 144 9.83 -4.16 13.81
N PHE A 145 8.59 -3.67 13.68
CA PHE A 145 8.25 -2.26 13.84
C PHE A 145 6.82 -2.07 14.38
N PRO A 146 6.51 -0.96 15.07
CA PRO A 146 5.16 -0.70 15.59
C PRO A 146 4.19 -0.35 14.45
N TRP A 147 3.42 -1.35 14.01
CA TRP A 147 2.36 -1.19 13.00
C TRP A 147 0.95 -1.01 13.60
N LEU A 148 0.83 -1.16 14.93
CA LEU A 148 -0.35 -0.81 15.71
C LEU A 148 -0.09 0.41 16.60
N VAL A 149 -1.14 1.18 16.86
CA VAL A 149 -1.17 2.23 17.89
C VAL A 149 -2.38 2.07 18.80
N GLU A 150 -2.25 2.49 20.05
CA GLU A 150 -3.30 2.35 21.08
C GLU A 150 -4.53 3.24 20.84
N LYS A 151 -4.33 4.40 20.17
CA LYS A 151 -5.35 5.46 20.06
C LYS A 151 -5.92 5.55 18.65
N PRO A 152 -7.21 5.88 18.49
CA PRO A 152 -7.83 6.04 17.17
C PRO A 152 -7.05 7.04 16.29
N ILE A 153 -6.72 6.64 15.06
CA ILE A 153 -6.08 7.51 14.08
C ILE A 153 -7.16 8.24 13.28
N ALA A 154 -7.16 9.57 13.33
CA ALA A 154 -8.06 10.38 12.54
C ALA A 154 -7.61 10.45 11.07
N ARG A 155 -8.52 10.13 10.14
CA ARG A 155 -8.35 10.29 8.69
C ARG A 155 -7.86 11.71 8.35
N LYS A 156 -6.86 11.79 7.48
CA LYS A 156 -6.25 13.06 7.04
C LYS A 156 -6.67 13.42 5.63
N ARG A 157 -6.71 14.72 5.31
CA ARG A 157 -6.88 15.20 3.92
C ARG A 157 -5.71 16.05 3.46
N LEU A 158 -5.20 15.69 2.29
CA LEU A 158 -4.05 16.33 1.66
C LEU A 158 -4.47 16.86 0.30
N VAL A 159 -4.25 18.16 0.06
CA VAL A 159 -4.37 18.75 -1.27
C VAL A 159 -3.08 18.49 -2.02
N TRP A 160 -3.17 17.81 -3.17
CA TRP A 160 -2.04 17.45 -4.01
C TRP A 160 -2.08 18.30 -5.28
N VAL A 161 -1.14 19.22 -5.43
CA VAL A 161 -1.10 20.22 -6.51
C VAL A 161 -0.10 19.78 -7.58
N GLY A 162 -0.59 19.47 -8.77
CA GLY A 162 0.20 18.93 -9.87
C GLY A 162 0.55 17.45 -9.68
N GLY A 163 -0.03 16.62 -10.53
CA GLY A 163 0.33 15.23 -10.76
C GLY A 163 1.64 15.08 -11.52
N ARG A 164 1.99 13.82 -11.77
CA ARG A 164 3.00 13.42 -12.75
C ARG A 164 2.30 13.05 -14.07
N TYR A 165 3.05 13.07 -15.17
CA TYR A 165 2.49 12.81 -16.50
C TYR A 165 1.87 11.42 -16.64
N ALA A 166 2.44 10.40 -15.98
CA ALA A 166 1.89 9.05 -15.96
C ALA A 166 1.46 8.59 -14.56
N VAL A 167 0.41 7.74 -14.51
CA VAL A 167 -0.07 7.05 -13.30
C VAL A 167 1.06 6.38 -12.54
N SER A 168 1.92 5.66 -13.26
CA SER A 168 3.06 4.89 -12.74
C SER A 168 4.07 5.71 -11.93
N GLU A 169 4.13 7.03 -12.13
CA GLU A 169 5.02 7.92 -11.39
C GLU A 169 4.45 8.37 -10.04
N SER A 170 3.13 8.29 -9.82
CA SER A 170 2.46 8.77 -8.59
C SER A 170 1.71 7.67 -7.81
N GLU A 171 1.32 6.58 -8.47
CA GLU A 171 0.55 5.45 -7.91
C GLU A 171 1.08 4.96 -6.55
N ASN A 172 2.39 4.68 -6.46
CA ASN A 172 3.00 4.21 -5.22
C ASN A 172 2.83 5.19 -4.04
N ALA A 173 2.83 6.50 -4.30
CA ALA A 173 2.62 7.52 -3.29
C ALA A 173 1.14 7.66 -2.92
N TRP A 174 0.23 7.51 -3.90
CA TRP A 174 -1.21 7.53 -3.65
C TRP A 174 -1.71 6.29 -2.92
N ASP A 175 -1.11 5.12 -3.15
CA ASP A 175 -1.39 3.90 -2.39
C ASP A 175 -0.78 3.95 -0.99
N ALA A 176 0.41 4.54 -0.82
CA ALA A 176 0.94 4.83 0.50
C ALA A 176 0.01 5.80 1.27
N ALA A 177 -0.51 6.84 0.62
CA ALA A 177 -1.48 7.75 1.22
C ALA A 177 -2.76 7.01 1.63
N PHE A 178 -3.34 6.19 0.75
CA PHE A 178 -4.52 5.38 1.05
C PHE A 178 -4.28 4.44 2.23
N ALA A 179 -3.19 3.67 2.24
CA ALA A 179 -2.86 2.71 3.29
C ALA A 179 -2.63 3.36 4.67
N LEU A 180 -2.19 4.63 4.69
CA LEU A 180 -2.06 5.47 5.89
C LEU A 180 -3.36 6.17 6.30
N GLY A 181 -4.47 5.95 5.56
CA GLY A 181 -5.74 6.63 5.81
C GLY A 181 -5.73 8.13 5.47
N ILE A 182 -4.96 8.52 4.46
CA ILE A 182 -4.93 9.87 3.90
C ILE A 182 -5.82 9.91 2.64
N SER A 183 -6.84 10.74 2.66
CA SER A 183 -7.65 11.12 1.49
C SER A 183 -6.92 12.19 0.68
N LEU A 184 -6.90 12.05 -0.64
CA LEU A 184 -6.27 13.01 -1.56
C LEU A 184 -7.30 13.86 -2.30
N ILE A 185 -7.10 15.18 -2.32
CA ILE A 185 -7.81 16.08 -3.23
C ILE A 185 -6.79 16.54 -4.27
N ILE A 186 -7.01 16.19 -5.54
CA ILE A 186 -6.08 16.52 -6.62
C ILE A 186 -6.47 17.89 -7.18
N VAL A 187 -5.49 18.78 -7.30
CA VAL A 187 -5.63 20.09 -7.96
C VAL A 187 -4.69 20.12 -9.15
N ASP A 188 -5.26 20.17 -10.35
CA ASP A 188 -4.53 20.08 -11.62
C ASP A 188 -5.25 20.84 -12.75
N ASP A 189 -4.63 20.92 -13.92
CA ASP A 189 -5.18 21.63 -15.08
C ASP A 189 -6.50 21.00 -15.59
N HIS A 190 -7.33 21.81 -16.24
CA HIS A 190 -8.52 21.33 -16.94
C HIS A 190 -8.17 20.33 -18.05
N GLY A 191 -8.97 19.27 -18.19
CA GLY A 191 -8.73 18.19 -19.14
C GLY A 191 -7.69 17.16 -18.68
N HIS A 192 -7.19 17.25 -17.44
CA HIS A 192 -6.31 16.23 -16.87
C HIS A 192 -7.04 14.88 -16.78
N TRP A 193 -6.33 13.77 -17.02
CA TRP A 193 -6.89 12.41 -17.07
C TRP A 193 -7.47 11.89 -15.74
N LEU A 194 -7.27 12.63 -14.63
CA LEU A 194 -7.94 12.41 -13.34
C LEU A 194 -9.24 13.20 -13.18
N GLU A 195 -9.62 14.10 -14.07
CA GLU A 195 -10.81 14.94 -13.90
C GLU A 195 -12.11 14.13 -13.94
N ASP A 196 -12.16 13.08 -14.77
CA ASP A 196 -13.32 12.17 -14.89
C ASP A 196 -13.51 11.32 -13.61
N ASP A 197 -14.64 11.52 -12.92
CA ASP A 197 -15.07 10.74 -11.74
C ASP A 197 -15.46 9.29 -12.10
N SER A 198 -15.75 9.00 -13.36
CA SER A 198 -16.00 7.64 -13.88
C SER A 198 -14.77 6.99 -14.51
N GLY A 199 -13.65 7.72 -14.58
CA GLY A 199 -12.41 7.25 -15.19
C GLY A 199 -11.74 6.12 -14.39
N PRO A 200 -10.91 5.27 -15.04
CA PRO A 200 -10.31 4.07 -14.44
C PRO A 200 -9.31 4.36 -13.30
N TYR A 201 -9.09 5.64 -12.96
CA TYR A 201 -8.16 6.09 -11.93
C TYR A 201 -8.82 7.03 -10.90
N ALA A 202 -10.13 7.27 -11.00
CA ALA A 202 -10.86 8.13 -10.05
C ALA A 202 -10.72 7.67 -8.60
N TYR A 203 -10.60 6.35 -8.37
CA TYR A 203 -10.41 5.73 -7.05
C TYR A 203 -9.13 6.17 -6.31
N PHE A 204 -8.16 6.80 -6.99
CA PHE A 204 -6.95 7.31 -6.34
C PHE A 204 -7.24 8.52 -5.42
N ARG A 205 -8.34 9.24 -5.67
CA ARG A 205 -8.66 10.55 -5.08
C ARG A 205 -10.05 10.59 -4.42
N GLU A 206 -10.21 11.46 -3.43
CA GLU A 206 -11.52 11.82 -2.86
C GLU A 206 -12.26 12.83 -3.76
N GLN A 207 -11.51 13.68 -4.49
CA GLN A 207 -12.05 14.75 -5.33
C GLN A 207 -10.97 15.25 -6.30
N PHE A 208 -11.38 15.66 -7.50
CA PHE A 208 -10.57 16.49 -8.40
C PHE A 208 -11.07 17.95 -8.36
N VAL A 209 -10.16 18.90 -8.51
CA VAL A 209 -10.47 20.33 -8.61
C VAL A 209 -9.63 20.91 -9.73
N ALA A 210 -10.27 21.24 -10.85
CA ALA A 210 -9.60 21.88 -11.96
C ALA A 210 -9.17 23.32 -11.61
N MET A 211 -7.90 23.64 -11.85
CA MET A 211 -7.29 24.95 -11.62
C MET A 211 -6.05 25.08 -12.51
N ASP A 212 -5.85 26.26 -13.12
CA ASP A 212 -4.59 26.57 -13.80
C ASP A 212 -3.39 26.49 -12.84
N ILE A 213 -2.60 25.43 -12.99
CA ILE A 213 -1.38 25.16 -12.19
C ILE A 213 -0.11 25.76 -12.82
N THR A 214 -0.22 26.70 -13.76
CA THR A 214 0.92 27.48 -14.28
C THR A 214 1.67 28.13 -13.13
N GLY A 215 2.99 27.95 -13.07
CA GLY A 215 3.84 28.45 -11.97
C GLY A 215 4.16 29.96 -12.04
N ASP A 216 3.19 30.79 -12.41
CA ASP A 216 3.30 32.25 -12.51
C ASP A 216 3.16 32.96 -11.14
N ASP A 217 3.16 34.29 -11.14
CA ASP A 217 3.01 35.08 -9.91
C ASP A 217 1.60 34.95 -9.29
N GLY A 218 0.57 34.69 -10.10
CA GLY A 218 -0.82 34.50 -9.66
C GLY A 218 -1.10 33.13 -9.03
N PHE A 219 -0.24 32.12 -9.22
CA PHE A 219 -0.41 30.76 -8.71
C PHE A 219 -0.73 30.69 -7.22
N VAL A 220 -0.07 31.52 -6.39
CA VAL A 220 -0.26 31.53 -4.94
C VAL A 220 -1.68 31.95 -4.58
N ASP A 221 -2.22 32.98 -5.24
CA ASP A 221 -3.57 33.49 -4.99
C ASP A 221 -4.65 32.55 -5.53
N ARG A 222 -4.41 31.94 -6.71
CA ARG A 222 -5.28 30.88 -7.26
C ARG A 222 -5.39 29.71 -6.29
N LEU A 223 -4.25 29.16 -5.85
CA LEU A 223 -4.21 28.01 -4.94
C LEU A 223 -4.78 28.34 -3.56
N LEU A 224 -4.47 29.52 -3.00
CA LEU A 224 -5.00 29.98 -1.71
C LEU A 224 -6.53 30.10 -1.75
N THR A 225 -7.09 30.64 -2.85
CA THR A 225 -8.53 30.75 -3.06
C THR A 225 -9.18 29.37 -3.16
N THR A 226 -8.58 28.46 -3.95
CA THR A 226 -9.04 27.08 -4.10
C THR A 226 -9.06 26.32 -2.77
N VAL A 227 -7.99 26.39 -1.97
CA VAL A 227 -7.92 25.67 -0.69
C VAL A 227 -8.87 26.27 0.36
N ARG A 228 -9.05 27.60 0.41
CA ARG A 228 -10.05 28.22 1.29
C ARG A 228 -11.46 27.75 0.97
N LYS A 229 -11.84 27.69 -0.32
CA LYS A 229 -13.14 27.16 -0.76
C LYS A 229 -13.32 25.68 -0.38
N LEU A 230 -12.26 24.87 -0.43
CA LEU A 230 -12.31 23.49 0.08
C LEU A 230 -12.50 23.45 1.61
N GLN A 231 -11.85 24.36 2.35
CA GLN A 231 -11.97 24.46 3.81
C GLN A 231 -13.37 24.85 4.31
N GLU A 232 -14.23 25.44 3.46
CA GLU A 232 -15.65 25.70 3.78
C GLU A 232 -16.46 24.42 4.01
N THR A 233 -16.06 23.29 3.40
CA THR A 233 -16.82 22.02 3.43
C THR A 233 -16.03 20.85 4.01
N LYS A 234 -14.70 20.91 4.00
CA LYS A 234 -13.82 19.80 4.40
C LYS A 234 -12.64 20.32 5.20
N LYS A 235 -12.30 19.64 6.31
CA LYS A 235 -11.00 19.88 6.95
C LYS A 235 -9.87 19.46 6.00
N ILE A 236 -8.97 20.38 5.70
CA ILE A 236 -7.69 20.12 5.03
C ILE A 236 -6.59 20.06 6.10
N ASP A 237 -5.78 18.99 6.11
CA ASP A 237 -4.67 18.81 7.06
C ASP A 237 -3.30 19.17 6.45
N GLY A 238 -3.20 19.40 5.14
CA GLY A 238 -1.98 19.84 4.47
C GLY A 238 -2.13 20.07 2.96
N ILE A 239 -1.07 20.61 2.34
CA ILE A 239 -0.93 20.80 0.89
C ILE A 239 0.46 20.30 0.48
N MET A 240 0.59 19.64 -0.67
CA MET A 240 1.88 19.28 -1.26
C MET A 240 1.89 19.47 -2.79
N ALA A 241 3.09 19.54 -3.37
CA ALA A 241 3.35 19.39 -4.79
C ALA A 241 4.54 18.45 -5.00
N THR A 242 4.68 17.90 -6.22
CA THR A 242 5.81 17.01 -6.58
C THR A 242 6.85 17.66 -7.50
N THR A 243 6.58 18.89 -7.96
CA THR A 243 7.43 19.61 -8.91
C THR A 243 8.13 20.78 -8.23
N ASP A 244 9.47 20.81 -8.29
CA ASP A 244 10.35 21.80 -7.64
C ASP A 244 9.90 23.24 -7.86
N ALA A 245 9.51 23.58 -9.10
CA ALA A 245 9.02 24.91 -9.50
C ALA A 245 7.78 25.41 -8.72
N ARG A 246 7.05 24.49 -8.06
CA ARG A 246 5.84 24.80 -7.27
C ARG A 246 6.06 24.63 -5.76
N LEU A 247 7.12 23.97 -5.30
CA LEU A 247 7.34 23.66 -3.87
C LEU A 247 7.32 24.91 -2.98
N ALA A 248 8.13 25.92 -3.29
CA ALA A 248 8.17 27.16 -2.53
C ALA A 248 6.81 27.91 -2.53
N LYS A 249 6.08 27.86 -3.66
CA LYS A 249 4.77 28.51 -3.80
C LYS A 249 3.68 27.78 -3.00
N VAL A 250 3.69 26.44 -2.98
CA VAL A 250 2.82 25.62 -2.13
C VAL A 250 3.14 25.82 -0.64
N ALA A 251 4.42 25.84 -0.27
CA ALA A 251 4.84 26.14 1.10
C ALA A 251 4.31 27.50 1.57
N LYS A 252 4.34 28.53 0.71
CA LYS A 252 3.81 29.86 1.02
C LYS A 252 2.30 29.83 1.28
N VAL A 253 1.52 29.07 0.52
CA VAL A 253 0.08 28.89 0.79
C VAL A 253 -0.14 28.13 2.10
N SER A 254 0.65 27.09 2.38
CA SER A 254 0.59 26.36 3.66
C SER A 254 0.90 27.27 4.86
N GLU A 255 1.94 28.11 4.80
CA GLU A 255 2.24 29.10 5.85
C GLU A 255 1.08 30.08 6.07
N ILE A 256 0.51 30.66 5.00
CA ILE A 256 -0.63 31.59 5.07
C ILE A 256 -1.87 30.95 5.73
N LEU A 257 -2.05 29.64 5.55
CA LEU A 257 -3.18 28.88 6.10
C LEU A 257 -2.88 28.21 7.45
N GLY A 258 -1.66 28.35 8.00
CA GLY A 258 -1.24 27.67 9.23
C GLY A 258 -1.17 26.14 9.10
N LEU A 259 -1.00 25.62 7.88
CA LEU A 259 -0.89 24.20 7.59
C LEU A 259 0.57 23.71 7.72
N PRO A 260 0.81 22.42 8.02
CA PRO A 260 2.16 21.88 8.16
C PRO A 260 2.98 22.03 6.88
N THR A 261 4.14 22.69 6.99
CA THR A 261 5.15 22.82 5.93
C THR A 261 6.53 23.12 6.53
N SER A 262 7.59 22.84 5.79
CA SER A 262 8.89 23.49 6.00
C SER A 262 8.81 24.97 5.60
N PRO A 263 9.65 25.86 6.17
CA PRO A 263 9.63 27.29 5.83
C PRO A 263 9.89 27.56 4.35
N VAL A 264 9.22 28.56 3.76
CA VAL A 264 9.38 28.95 2.35
C VAL A 264 10.85 29.19 1.98
N LEU A 265 11.59 29.89 2.84
CA LEU A 265 13.02 30.19 2.65
C LEU A 265 13.89 28.93 2.46
N ALA A 266 13.51 27.79 3.04
CA ALA A 266 14.26 26.54 2.87
C ALA A 266 14.11 25.97 1.44
N TYR A 267 12.93 26.12 0.82
CA TYR A 267 12.69 25.74 -0.56
C TYR A 267 13.37 26.69 -1.55
N GLU A 268 13.34 28.00 -1.28
CA GLU A 268 14.02 29.01 -2.10
C GLU A 268 15.56 28.86 -2.07
N GLN A 269 16.13 28.45 -0.94
CA GLN A 269 17.56 28.18 -0.82
C GLN A 269 17.96 26.86 -1.53
N SER A 270 17.20 25.78 -1.32
CA SER A 270 17.54 24.44 -1.86
C SER A 270 17.35 24.30 -3.37
N THR A 271 16.51 25.13 -3.99
CA THR A 271 16.28 25.11 -5.45
C THR A 271 17.29 25.93 -6.26
N ASN A 272 18.11 26.78 -5.60
CA ASN A 272 19.09 27.64 -6.28
C ASN A 272 20.48 26.98 -6.34
N LYS A 273 20.79 26.33 -7.47
CA LYS A 273 22.10 25.69 -7.72
C LYS A 273 23.24 26.67 -8.07
N ALA A 274 23.00 27.97 -8.05
CA ALA A 274 23.96 29.02 -8.42
C ALA A 274 24.36 29.93 -7.23
N LYS A 275 24.08 29.47 -6.00
CA LYS A 275 24.63 29.99 -4.74
C LYS A 275 25.56 28.95 -4.12
#